data_AF-A0A838K6I1-F1
#
_entry.id   AF-A0A838K6I1-F1
#
_cell.length_a   1.000
_cell.length_b   1.000
_cell.length_c   1.000
_cell.angle_alpha   90.00
_cell.angle_beta   90.00
_cell.angle_gamma   90.00
#
_symmetry.space_group_name_H-M   'P 1'
#
loop_
_entity.id
_entity.type
_entity.pdbx_description
1 polymer ?
#
loop_
_entity_poly.entity_id
_entity_poly.type
_entity_poly.pdbx_seq_one_letter_code
_entity_poly.pdbx_strand_id
1 'polypeptide(L)'
;CLLPADGYYEWYETEQRTVKGKPVKQPFFIRPRDTGSLAMAGLYEIWRDRTRGDDDPDAYRWTCTVLTTSAEDDLGHLHDRMPLLVESDRWGAWLDSEQQATDVLLGLLVPAAPGRLEAYPVSNEVNSVRNNGAHLIEPIPPEKQA
;
A
#
# COMPACT_ATOMS: atom_id res chain seq x y z
N CYS A 1 7.57 -6.76 -10.28
CA CYS A 1 8.13 -7.16 -8.96
C CYS A 1 6.99 -7.25 -7.94
N LEU A 2 7.23 -7.87 -6.78
CA LEU A 2 6.28 -7.89 -5.66
C LEU A 2 6.82 -7.00 -4.53
N LEU A 3 5.95 -6.18 -3.94
CA LEU A 3 6.25 -5.42 -2.73
C LEU A 3 5.51 -6.06 -1.54
N PRO A 4 6.19 -6.85 -0.70
CA PRO A 4 5.58 -7.45 0.47
C PRO A 4 5.34 -6.41 1.58
N ALA A 5 4.20 -6.49 2.26
CA ALA A 5 3.91 -5.68 3.43
C ALA A 5 2.95 -6.40 4.39
N ASP A 6 3.01 -6.10 5.69
CA ASP A 6 2.02 -6.59 6.66
C ASP A 6 0.64 -5.93 6.43
N GLY A 7 0.65 -4.72 5.89
CA GLY A 7 -0.52 -3.91 5.60
C GLY A 7 -0.11 -2.54 5.05
N TYR A 8 -1.07 -1.66 4.83
CA TYR A 8 -0.86 -0.26 4.46
C TYR A 8 -1.77 0.65 5.29
N TYR A 9 -1.44 1.94 5.31
CA TYR A 9 -2.24 2.94 6.00
C TYR A 9 -3.11 3.71 5.02
N GLU A 10 -4.33 4.03 5.43
CA GLU A 10 -5.20 4.98 4.74
C GLU A 10 -5.83 5.99 5.70
N TRP A 11 -6.13 7.18 5.20
CA TRP A 11 -6.63 8.29 6.02
C TRP A 11 -8.02 8.73 5.62
N TYR A 12 -8.99 8.39 6.47
CA TYR A 12 -10.40 8.69 6.28
C TYR A 12 -10.77 10.03 6.91
N GLU A 13 -11.55 10.84 6.21
CA GLU A 13 -12.10 12.07 6.79
C GLU A 13 -13.12 11.74 7.87
N THR A 14 -13.06 12.48 8.97
CA THR A 14 -14.07 12.41 10.04
C THR A 14 -15.01 13.61 9.95
N GLU A 15 -16.12 13.56 10.71
CA GLU A 15 -17.03 14.69 10.82
C GLU A 15 -16.38 15.92 11.51
N GLN A 16 -15.33 15.69 12.29
CA GLN A 16 -14.61 16.76 12.97
C GLN A 16 -13.89 17.68 12.00
N ARG A 17 -13.75 18.93 12.42
CA ARG A 17 -13.05 19.99 11.68
C ARG A 17 -11.93 20.54 12.55
N THR A 18 -10.76 20.71 11.96
CA THR A 18 -9.66 21.47 12.56
C THR A 18 -10.06 22.92 12.80
N VAL A 19 -9.30 23.66 13.61
CA VAL A 19 -9.48 25.11 13.82
C VAL A 19 -9.44 25.90 12.50
N LYS A 20 -8.80 25.35 11.46
CA LYS A 20 -8.72 25.95 10.11
C LYS A 20 -9.83 25.48 9.17
N GLY A 21 -10.85 24.78 9.68
CA GLY A 21 -12.00 24.30 8.90
C GLY A 21 -11.72 23.08 8.01
N LYS A 22 -10.52 22.49 8.05
CA LYS A 22 -10.22 21.26 7.29
C LYS A 22 -10.76 20.02 8.02
N PRO A 23 -11.26 18.99 7.30
CA PRO A 23 -11.60 17.71 7.92
C PRO A 23 -10.42 17.15 8.71
N VAL A 24 -10.69 16.65 9.91
CA VAL A 24 -9.74 15.80 10.62
C VAL A 24 -9.69 14.45 9.92
N LYS A 25 -8.50 13.84 9.83
CA LYS A 25 -8.33 12.53 9.22
C LYS A 25 -7.95 11.50 10.26
N GLN A 26 -8.64 10.36 10.26
CA GLN A 26 -8.34 9.20 11.09
C GLN A 26 -7.52 8.20 10.26
N PRO A 27 -6.30 7.85 10.68
CA PRO A 27 -5.55 6.77 10.04
C PRO A 27 -6.16 5.41 10.37
N PHE A 28 -6.23 4.55 9.38
CA PHE A 28 -6.58 3.15 9.47
C PHE A 28 -5.41 2.33 9.00
N PHE A 29 -5.18 1.19 9.66
CA PHE A 29 -4.30 0.15 9.13
C PHE A 29 -5.16 -0.89 8.43
N ILE A 30 -4.79 -1.20 7.20
CA ILE A 30 -5.48 -2.13 6.31
C ILE A 30 -4.56 -3.31 6.04
N ARG A 31 -5.05 -4.52 6.33
CA ARG A 31 -4.25 -5.75 6.26
C ARG A 31 -5.08 -6.95 5.78
N PRO A 32 -4.45 -8.06 5.35
CA PRO A 32 -5.15 -9.31 5.12
C PRO A 32 -5.85 -9.79 6.39
N ARG A 33 -7.08 -10.28 6.25
CA ARG A 33 -7.84 -10.92 7.36
C ARG A 33 -7.19 -12.20 7.84
N ASP A 34 -6.63 -12.96 6.90
CA ASP A 34 -5.92 -14.20 7.20
C ASP A 34 -4.47 -13.91 7.61
N THR A 35 -3.81 -14.89 8.22
CA THR A 35 -2.38 -14.80 8.54
C THR A 35 -1.57 -14.79 7.23
N GLY A 36 -1.06 -13.62 6.84
CA GLY A 36 -0.21 -13.47 5.66
C GLY A 36 0.18 -12.02 5.40
N SER A 37 1.12 -11.83 4.47
CA SER A 37 1.53 -10.51 3.98
C SER A 37 0.78 -10.16 2.69
N LEU A 38 0.53 -8.88 2.48
CA LEU A 38 0.15 -8.36 1.17
C LEU A 38 1.30 -8.53 0.20
N ALA A 39 0.99 -8.97 -1.01
CA ALA A 39 1.90 -8.96 -2.14
C ALA A 39 1.39 -7.92 -3.15
N MET A 40 1.85 -6.68 -3.02
CA MET A 40 1.43 -5.60 -3.91
C MET A 40 2.15 -5.72 -5.25
N ALA A 41 1.40 -5.54 -6.33
CA ALA A 41 1.94 -5.51 -7.68
C ALA A 41 2.77 -4.23 -7.86
N GLY A 42 4.01 -4.38 -8.29
CA GLY A 42 4.87 -3.24 -8.54
C GLY A 42 5.68 -3.32 -9.81
N LEU A 43 6.11 -2.14 -10.25
CA LEU A 43 7.12 -1.95 -11.27
C LEU A 43 8.41 -1.49 -10.60
N TYR A 44 9.55 -1.83 -11.17
CA TYR A 44 10.84 -1.33 -10.72
C TYR A 44 11.69 -0.88 -11.91
N GLU A 45 12.63 0.02 -11.64
CA GLU A 45 13.61 0.50 -12.60
C GLU A 45 14.99 0.52 -11.93
N ILE A 46 16.02 0.27 -12.73
CA ILE A 46 17.42 0.46 -12.35
C ILE A 46 17.95 1.64 -13.18
N TRP A 47 18.03 2.80 -12.55
CA TRP A 47 18.53 4.01 -13.19
C TRP A 47 20.04 4.16 -12.96
N ARG A 48 20.77 4.54 -14.01
CA ARG A 48 22.22 4.79 -13.94
C ARG A 48 22.53 6.29 -13.93
N ASP A 49 23.20 6.75 -12.88
CA ASP A 49 23.74 8.11 -12.77
C ASP A 49 24.97 8.26 -13.66
N ARG A 50 24.79 8.92 -14.81
CA ARG A 50 25.89 9.15 -15.77
C ARG A 50 26.92 10.17 -15.31
N THR A 51 26.70 10.86 -14.18
CA THR A 51 27.69 11.78 -13.59
C THR A 51 28.72 11.05 -12.72
N ARG A 52 28.45 9.79 -12.38
CA ARG A 52 29.32 8.93 -11.58
C ARG A 52 30.18 8.02 -12.45
N GLY A 53 31.34 7.65 -11.94
CA GLY A 53 32.24 6.71 -12.61
C GLY A 53 31.63 5.31 -12.71
N ASP A 54 32.11 4.53 -13.68
CA ASP A 54 31.59 3.17 -13.93
C ASP A 54 31.76 2.22 -12.73
N ASP A 55 32.80 2.43 -11.92
CA ASP A 55 33.10 1.65 -10.71
C ASP A 55 32.52 2.25 -9.41
N ASP A 56 31.78 3.36 -9.50
CA ASP A 56 31.16 3.98 -8.32
C ASP A 56 30.01 3.09 -7.82
N PRO A 57 30.05 2.58 -6.56
CA PRO A 57 28.98 1.74 -6.01
C PRO A 57 27.61 2.45 -5.96
N ASP A 58 27.61 3.79 -6.03
CA ASP A 58 26.42 4.63 -6.07
C ASP A 58 25.97 5.01 -7.49
N ALA A 59 26.61 4.49 -8.54
CA ALA A 59 26.24 4.78 -9.93
C ALA A 59 24.85 4.25 -10.32
N TYR A 60 24.28 3.33 -9.55
CA TYR A 60 22.97 2.75 -9.81
C TYR A 60 21.97 3.06 -8.70
N ARG A 61 20.72 3.32 -9.10
CA ARG A 61 19.59 3.56 -8.21
C ARG A 61 18.47 2.61 -8.59
N TRP A 62 18.05 1.79 -7.63
CA TRP A 62 16.89 0.92 -7.75
C TRP A 62 15.69 1.67 -7.20
N THR A 63 14.67 1.83 -8.02
CA THR A 63 13.39 2.45 -7.62
C THR A 63 12.27 1.48 -7.92
N CYS A 64 11.17 1.61 -7.17
CA CYS A 64 9.96 0.84 -7.43
C CYS A 64 8.73 1.69 -7.17
N THR A 65 7.61 1.24 -7.70
CA THR A 65 6.30 1.86 -7.51
C THR A 65 5.25 0.78 -7.31
N VAL A 66 4.23 1.09 -6.51
CA VAL A 66 3.06 0.23 -6.31
C VAL A 66 2.00 0.59 -7.34
N LEU A 67 1.51 -0.41 -8.06
CA LEU A 67 0.36 -0.24 -8.95
C LEU A 67 -0.90 -0.07 -8.11
N THR A 68 -1.71 0.92 -8.47
CA THR A 68 -2.96 1.24 -7.78
C THR A 68 -4.13 1.28 -8.76
N THR A 69 -5.33 0.97 -8.27
CA THR A 69 -6.60 1.02 -9.01
C THR A 69 -7.63 1.82 -8.21
N SER A 70 -8.71 2.26 -8.85
CA SER A 70 -9.88 2.82 -8.15
C SER A 70 -10.76 1.71 -7.60
N ALA A 71 -11.31 1.88 -6.39
CA ALA A 71 -12.28 0.95 -5.82
C ALA A 71 -13.14 1.59 -4.72
N GLU A 72 -14.27 0.96 -4.42
CA GLU A 72 -15.07 1.21 -3.22
C GLU A 72 -14.63 0.23 -2.12
N ASP A 73 -14.45 0.70 -0.89
CA ASP A 73 -14.11 -0.17 0.24
C ASP A 73 -15.35 -0.84 0.87
N ASP A 74 -15.12 -1.79 1.80
CA ASP A 74 -16.17 -2.50 2.56
C ASP A 74 -17.09 -1.57 3.37
N LEU A 75 -16.69 -0.31 3.59
CA LEU A 75 -17.41 0.69 4.37
C LEU A 75 -18.25 1.63 3.50
N GLY A 76 -18.24 1.42 2.17
CA GLY A 76 -18.92 2.30 1.22
C GLY A 76 -18.24 3.65 1.04
N HIS A 77 -17.01 3.80 1.54
CA HIS A 77 -16.19 4.96 1.25
C HIS A 77 -15.49 4.73 -0.09
N LEU A 78 -15.78 5.63 -1.03
CA LEU A 78 -15.06 5.68 -2.30
C LEU A 78 -13.63 6.14 -2.00
N HIS A 79 -12.66 5.23 -2.13
CA HIS A 79 -11.27 5.65 -2.23
C HIS A 79 -10.95 5.92 -3.68
N ASP A 80 -10.29 7.05 -3.91
CA ASP A 80 -9.78 7.34 -5.24
C ASP A 80 -8.79 6.25 -5.71
N ARG A 81 -8.06 5.61 -4.77
CA ARG A 81 -7.02 4.60 -5.07
C ARG A 81 -6.87 3.54 -3.98
N MET A 82 -6.57 2.31 -4.38
CA MET A 82 -6.08 1.21 -3.53
C MET A 82 -4.98 0.41 -4.26
N PRO A 83 -4.10 -0.32 -3.54
CA PRO A 83 -3.10 -1.16 -4.19
C PRO A 83 -3.73 -2.31 -4.98
N LEU A 84 -3.12 -2.64 -6.11
CA LEU A 84 -3.35 -3.92 -6.79
C LEU A 84 -2.50 -4.99 -6.13
N LEU A 85 -3.10 -6.14 -5.87
CA LEU A 85 -2.46 -7.29 -5.25
C LEU A 85 -2.22 -8.38 -6.29
N VAL A 86 -1.27 -9.27 -5.98
CA VAL A 86 -1.04 -10.51 -6.72
C VAL A 86 -1.22 -11.68 -5.76
N GLU A 87 -2.12 -12.60 -6.10
CA GLU A 87 -2.38 -13.80 -5.30
C GLU A 87 -1.17 -14.74 -5.30
N SER A 88 -1.00 -15.50 -4.22
CA SER A 88 0.19 -16.33 -3.99
C SER A 88 0.40 -17.42 -5.04
N ASP A 89 -0.68 -17.98 -5.59
CA ASP A 89 -0.66 -18.93 -6.70
C ASP A 89 -0.26 -18.30 -8.04
N ARG A 90 -0.28 -16.97 -8.15
CA ARG A 90 0.05 -16.21 -9.37
C ARG A 90 1.40 -15.49 -9.32
N TRP A 91 2.13 -15.56 -8.21
CA TRP A 91 3.43 -14.88 -8.06
C TRP A 91 4.44 -15.28 -9.14
N GLY A 92 4.50 -16.56 -9.49
CA GLY A 92 5.40 -17.04 -10.53
C GLY A 92 5.13 -16.38 -11.89
N ALA A 93 3.86 -16.33 -12.29
CA ALA A 93 3.45 -15.71 -13.55
C ALA A 93 3.70 -14.20 -13.58
N TRP A 94 3.55 -13.51 -12.44
CA TRP A 94 3.83 -12.07 -12.33
C TRP A 94 5.33 -11.73 -12.33
N LEU A 95 6.16 -12.64 -11.82
CA LEU A 95 7.62 -12.47 -11.74
C LEU A 95 8.36 -13.01 -12.97
N ASP A 96 7.66 -13.63 -13.91
CA ASP A 96 8.23 -14.12 -15.16
C ASP A 96 8.60 -12.95 -16.09
N SER A 97 9.90 -12.74 -16.30
CA SER A 97 10.41 -11.68 -17.17
C SER A 97 10.23 -11.97 -18.66
N GLU A 98 9.93 -13.21 -19.04
CA GLU A 98 9.69 -13.59 -20.45
C GLU A 98 8.25 -13.30 -20.88
N GLN A 99 7.33 -13.10 -19.93
CA GLN A 99 5.94 -12.75 -20.20
C GLN A 99 5.80 -11.28 -20.65
N GLN A 100 5.39 -11.07 -21.89
CA GLN A 100 5.21 -9.73 -22.49
C GLN A 100 3.76 -9.42 -22.91
N ALA A 101 2.85 -10.38 -22.80
CA ALA A 101 1.45 -10.19 -23.15
C ALA A 101 0.74 -9.37 -22.06
N THR A 102 0.42 -8.11 -22.39
CA THR A 102 -0.18 -7.15 -21.46
C THR A 102 -1.52 -7.62 -20.90
N ASP A 103 -2.35 -8.27 -21.70
CA ASP A 103 -3.65 -8.82 -21.29
C ASP A 103 -3.50 -9.91 -20.23
N VAL A 104 -2.51 -10.80 -20.39
CA VAL A 104 -2.17 -11.81 -19.39
C VAL A 104 -1.73 -11.13 -18.10
N LEU A 105 -0.81 -10.17 -18.17
CA LEU A 105 -0.29 -9.47 -17.00
C LEU A 105 -1.39 -8.71 -16.24
N LEU A 106 -2.28 -8.01 -16.95
CA LEU A 106 -3.41 -7.31 -16.34
C LEU A 106 -4.40 -8.29 -15.70
N GLY A 107 -4.58 -9.49 -16.26
CA GLY A 107 -5.42 -10.54 -15.69
C GLY A 107 -4.89 -11.16 -14.38
N LEU A 108 -3.60 -10.96 -14.06
CA LEU A 108 -3.01 -11.38 -12.79
C LEU A 108 -3.33 -10.42 -11.64
N LEU A 109 -3.70 -9.18 -11.94
CA LEU A 109 -3.89 -8.12 -10.97
C LEU A 109 -5.30 -8.19 -10.39
N VAL A 110 -5.39 -8.25 -9.07
CA VAL A 110 -6.68 -8.19 -8.37
C VAL A 110 -6.74 -6.93 -7.51
N PRO A 111 -7.86 -6.18 -7.52
CA PRO A 111 -8.08 -5.15 -6.52
C PRO A 111 -8.00 -5.75 -5.11
N ALA A 112 -7.61 -4.92 -4.15
CA ALA A 112 -7.75 -5.19 -2.73
C ALA A 112 -9.25 -5.31 -2.37
N ALA A 113 -9.85 -6.47 -2.66
CA ALA A 113 -11.30 -6.61 -2.69
C ALA A 113 -11.95 -6.61 -1.29
N PRO A 114 -13.18 -6.05 -1.19
CA PRO A 114 -14.13 -6.28 -0.11
C PRO A 114 -14.11 -7.70 0.47
N GLY A 115 -13.97 -7.84 1.78
CA GLY A 115 -14.01 -9.12 2.49
C GLY A 115 -12.69 -9.91 2.57
N ARG A 116 -11.61 -9.51 1.86
CA ARG A 116 -10.26 -10.11 2.03
C ARG A 116 -9.38 -9.33 2.99
N LEU A 117 -9.65 -8.04 3.08
CA LEU A 117 -8.93 -7.13 3.95
C LEU A 117 -9.80 -6.78 5.15
N GLU A 118 -9.13 -6.50 6.25
CA GLU A 118 -9.72 -5.80 7.39
C GLU A 118 -9.06 -4.44 7.52
N ALA A 119 -9.85 -3.47 7.97
CA ALA A 119 -9.43 -2.11 8.24
C ALA A 119 -9.84 -1.76 9.67
N TYR A 120 -8.93 -1.20 10.45
CA TYR A 120 -9.22 -0.71 11.79
C TYR A 120 -8.46 0.58 12.09
N PRO A 121 -9.02 1.48 12.92
CA PRO A 121 -8.40 2.76 13.22
C PRO A 121 -7.16 2.58 14.10
N VAL A 122 -6.11 3.34 13.82
CA VAL A 122 -4.84 3.34 14.56
C VAL A 122 -4.50 4.74 15.10
N SER A 123 -3.41 4.84 15.86
CA SER A 123 -2.98 6.11 16.46
C SER A 123 -2.56 7.13 15.40
N ASN A 124 -2.89 8.40 15.63
CA ASN A 124 -2.40 9.54 14.85
C ASN A 124 -0.86 9.70 14.89
N GLU A 125 -0.17 8.98 15.76
CA GLU A 125 1.30 8.93 15.76
C GLU A 125 1.89 8.49 14.42
N VAL A 126 1.17 7.67 13.63
CA VAL A 126 1.63 7.23 12.30
C VAL A 126 1.79 8.39 11.30
N ASN A 127 1.17 9.55 11.56
CA ASN A 127 1.29 10.74 10.72
C ASN A 127 2.74 11.29 10.68
N SER A 128 3.55 10.95 11.68
CA SER A 128 4.96 11.32 11.74
C SER A 128 5.83 10.15 11.29
N VAL A 129 6.47 10.28 10.13
CA VAL A 129 7.43 9.29 9.58
C VAL A 129 8.65 9.04 10.47
N ARG A 130 8.83 9.82 11.53
CA ARG A 130 9.89 9.60 12.54
C ARG A 130 9.52 8.46 13.51
N ASN A 131 8.26 8.08 13.57
CA ASN A 131 7.77 7.02 14.45
C ASN A 131 7.87 5.67 13.72
N ASN A 132 8.41 4.65 14.39
CA ASN A 132 8.59 3.31 13.83
C ASN A 132 8.44 2.23 14.93
N GLY A 133 7.38 2.34 15.74
CA GLY A 133 7.08 1.39 16.81
C GLY A 133 5.99 0.41 16.41
N ALA A 134 6.00 -0.80 16.99
CA ALA A 134 4.98 -1.82 16.74
C ALA A 134 3.56 -1.35 17.10
N HIS A 135 3.43 -0.41 18.05
CA HIS A 135 2.15 0.16 18.46
C HIS A 135 1.44 0.97 17.37
N LEU A 136 2.12 1.31 16.27
CA LEU A 136 1.54 2.07 15.17
C LEU A 136 0.51 1.27 14.35
N ILE A 137 0.54 -0.06 14.45
CA ILE A 137 -0.45 -0.95 13.82
C ILE A 137 -1.46 -1.52 14.82
N GLU A 138 -1.43 -1.07 16.08
CA GLU A 138 -2.37 -1.54 17.10
C GLU A 138 -3.67 -0.74 17.03
N PRO A 139 -4.84 -1.41 17.12
CA PRO A 139 -6.12 -0.73 17.06
C PRO A 139 -6.31 0.24 18.24
N ILE A 140 -6.87 1.42 17.97
CA ILE A 140 -7.25 2.33 19.05
C ILE A 140 -8.57 1.90 19.71
N PRO A 141 -8.74 2.12 21.04
CA PRO A 141 -10.00 1.84 21.72
C PRO A 141 -11.18 2.59 21.08
N PRO A 142 -12.41 2.01 21.09
CA PRO A 142 -13.60 2.63 20.49
C PRO A 142 -13.90 4.05 21.00
N GLU A 143 -13.56 4.34 22.26
CA GLU A 143 -13.78 5.65 22.90
C GLU A 143 -12.90 6.77 22.33
N LYS A 144 -11.85 6.44 21.56
CA LYS A 144 -10.94 7.41 20.92
C LYS A 144 -11.27 7.68 19.45
N GLN A 145 -12.39 7.16 18.94
CA GLN A 145 -12.84 7.35 17.56
C GLN A 145 -13.57 8.69 17.32
N ALA A 146 -13.65 9.55 18.34
CA ALA A 146 -14.35 10.82 18.30
C ALA A 146 -13.60 11.87 17.48
#